data_AF-A0A1F8J3H8-F1
#
_entry.id   AF-A0A1F8J3H8-F1
#
_cell.length_a   1.000
_cell.length_b   1.000
_cell.length_c   1.000
_cell.angle_alpha   90.00
_cell.angle_beta   90.00
_cell.angle_gamma   90.00
#
_symmetry.space_group_name_H-M   'P 1'
#
loop_
_entity.id
_entity.type
_entity.pdbx_description
1 polymer ?
#
loop_
_entity_poly.entity_id
_entity_poly.type
_entity_poly.pdbx_seq_one_letter_code
_entity_poly.pdbx_strand_id
1 'polypeptide(L)'
;MNKHPALEIPIRSKLAMLRHIVQIICYLQAGKRGLADPLIDDLKIRSLFLDEKIQADVLMFSEQIHFQYAYDPDHNVTPEVGKAADQLMEDLGFFLKGGTI
;
A
#
# COMPACT_ATOMS: atom_id res chain seq x y z
N MET A 1 13.51 29.25 -9.78
CA MET A 1 12.55 28.14 -10.00
C MET A 1 13.29 26.83 -9.85
N ASN A 2 13.35 26.28 -8.65
CA ASN A 2 13.94 24.96 -8.43
C ASN A 2 12.85 23.93 -8.70
N LYS A 3 12.87 23.33 -9.89
CA LYS A 3 12.05 22.15 -10.19
C LYS A 3 12.63 21.01 -9.37
N HIS A 4 11.94 20.64 -8.28
CA HIS A 4 12.34 19.49 -7.48
C HIS A 4 12.33 18.24 -8.39
N PRO A 5 13.40 17.43 -8.43
CA PRO A 5 13.44 16.20 -9.22
C PRO A 5 12.39 15.16 -8.77
N ALA A 6 11.66 15.43 -7.69
CA ALA A 6 10.52 14.64 -7.20
C ALA A 6 9.23 14.79 -8.03
N LEU A 7 9.14 15.79 -8.92
CA LEU A 7 7.89 16.09 -9.66
C LEU A 7 7.56 15.10 -10.79
N GLU A 8 8.45 14.17 -11.11
CA GLU A 8 8.15 13.06 -12.00
C GLU A 8 8.65 11.77 -11.39
N ILE A 9 8.03 11.35 -10.29
CA ILE A 9 8.05 9.91 -9.98
C ILE A 9 7.49 9.22 -11.23
N PRO A 10 8.27 8.34 -11.89
CA PRO A 10 7.83 7.75 -13.13
C PRO A 10 6.49 7.06 -12.88
N ILE A 11 5.53 7.25 -13.78
CA ILE A 11 4.23 6.54 -13.76
C ILE A 11 4.44 5.02 -13.52
N ARG A 12 5.57 4.49 -14.01
CA ARG A 12 6.03 3.11 -13.78
C ARG A 12 6.21 2.75 -12.29
N SER A 13 6.71 3.65 -11.46
CA SER A 13 6.87 3.43 -10.02
C SER A 13 5.53 3.37 -9.32
N LYS A 14 4.61 4.30 -9.61
CA LYS A 14 3.25 4.29 -9.07
C LYS A 14 2.49 3.02 -9.47
N LEU A 15 2.64 2.58 -10.73
CA LEU A 15 2.09 1.32 -11.21
C LEU A 15 2.68 0.09 -10.52
N ALA A 16 3.99 0.08 -10.22
CA ALA A 16 4.62 -1.00 -9.47
C ALA A 16 4.07 -1.06 -8.03
N MET A 17 3.92 0.10 -7.38
CA MET A 17 3.31 0.17 -6.05
C MET A 17 1.87 -0.30 -6.05
N LEU A 18 1.06 0.10 -7.04
CA LEU A 18 -0.31 -0.42 -7.19
C LEU A 18 -0.33 -1.95 -7.29
N ARG A 19 0.55 -2.54 -8.11
CA ARG A 19 0.66 -4.00 -8.23
C ARG A 19 1.04 -4.64 -6.90
N HIS A 20 1.94 -4.02 -6.13
CA HIS A 20 2.33 -4.53 -4.82
C HIS A 20 1.18 -4.47 -3.83
N ILE A 21 0.43 -3.36 -3.77
CA ILE A 21 -0.76 -3.23 -2.91
C ILE A 21 -1.77 -4.35 -3.23
N VAL A 22 -2.14 -4.52 -4.50
CA VAL A 22 -3.07 -5.58 -4.92
C VAL A 22 -2.53 -6.97 -4.57
N GLN A 23 -1.25 -7.22 -4.84
CA GLN A 23 -0.64 -8.52 -4.58
C GLN A 23 -0.56 -8.85 -3.08
N ILE A 24 -0.28 -7.85 -2.24
CA ILE A 24 -0.32 -7.96 -0.78
C ILE A 24 -1.73 -8.35 -0.36
N ILE A 25 -2.77 -7.63 -0.80
CA ILE A 25 -4.15 -7.98 -0.48
C ILE A 25 -4.48 -9.41 -0.91
N CYS A 26 -4.09 -9.84 -2.12
CA CYS A 26 -4.29 -11.23 -2.55
C CYS A 26 -3.56 -12.25 -1.67
N TYR A 27 -2.34 -11.96 -1.21
CA TYR A 27 -1.61 -12.83 -0.30
C TYR A 27 -2.27 -12.92 1.07
N LEU A 28 -2.72 -11.78 1.59
CA LEU A 28 -3.49 -11.68 2.82
C LEU A 28 -4.79 -12.51 2.72
N GLN A 29 -5.57 -12.32 1.65
CA GLN A 29 -6.76 -13.11 1.31
C GLN A 29 -6.50 -14.63 1.26
N ALA A 30 -5.31 -15.03 0.82
CA ALA A 30 -4.90 -16.43 0.72
C ALA A 30 -4.19 -16.97 1.99
N GLY A 31 -4.08 -16.19 3.07
CA GLY A 31 -3.36 -16.56 4.29
C GLY A 31 -1.84 -16.66 4.13
N LYS A 32 -1.27 -16.13 3.03
CA LYS A 32 0.16 -16.21 2.68
C LYS A 32 0.96 -15.01 3.18
N ARG A 33 0.89 -14.72 4.48
CA ARG A 33 1.47 -13.52 5.12
C ARG A 33 2.96 -13.32 4.82
N GLY A 34 3.77 -14.39 4.94
CA GLY A 34 5.21 -14.30 4.68
C GLY A 34 5.58 -13.94 3.23
N LEU A 35 4.65 -14.00 2.28
CA LEU A 35 4.85 -13.50 0.91
C LEU A 35 4.49 -12.01 0.76
N ALA A 36 3.69 -11.46 1.67
CA ALA A 36 3.32 -10.05 1.69
C ALA A 36 4.43 -9.18 2.29
N ASP A 37 5.14 -9.64 3.32
CA ASP A 37 6.13 -8.84 4.05
C ASP A 37 7.22 -8.22 3.13
N PRO A 38 7.83 -8.97 2.18
CA PRO A 38 8.81 -8.38 1.27
C PRO A 38 8.23 -7.28 0.36
N LEU A 39 6.94 -7.38 0.01
CA LEU A 39 6.26 -6.38 -0.81
C LEU A 39 5.93 -5.13 0.01
N ILE A 40 5.61 -5.29 1.30
CA ILE A 40 5.38 -4.17 2.23
C ILE A 40 6.68 -3.38 2.41
N ASP A 41 7.81 -4.05 2.58
CA ASP A 41 9.11 -3.39 2.69
C ASP A 41 9.50 -2.64 1.42
N ASP A 42 9.26 -3.24 0.25
CA ASP A 42 9.50 -2.58 -1.03
C ASP A 42 8.58 -1.35 -1.23
N LEU A 43 7.31 -1.42 -0.79
CA LEU A 43 6.41 -0.26 -0.78
C LEU A 43 6.99 0.90 0.07
N LYS A 44 7.47 0.61 1.28
CA LYS A 44 8.09 1.60 2.18
C LYS A 44 9.33 2.23 1.56
N ILE A 45 10.19 1.44 0.93
CA ILE A 45 11.41 1.96 0.29
C ILE A 45 11.05 2.87 -0.88
N ARG A 46 10.08 2.47 -1.72
CA ARG A 46 9.65 3.28 -2.86
C ARG A 46 8.96 4.57 -2.43
N SER A 47 8.23 4.55 -1.31
CA SER A 47 7.50 5.72 -0.84
C SER A 47 8.42 6.85 -0.36
N LEU A 48 9.65 6.56 0.08
CA LEU A 48 10.63 7.57 0.52
C LEU A 48 10.92 8.67 -0.52
N PHE A 49 10.64 8.39 -1.80
CA PHE A 49 10.85 9.32 -2.91
C PHE A 49 9.55 9.99 -3.38
N LEU A 50 8.44 9.81 -2.65
CA LEU A 50 7.12 10.36 -2.93
C LEU A 50 6.75 11.48 -1.97
N ASP A 51 5.63 12.15 -2.23
CA ASP A 51 5.05 13.16 -1.34
C ASP A 51 4.80 12.59 0.07
N GLU A 52 4.96 13.42 1.09
CA GLU A 52 4.81 13.05 2.50
C GLU A 52 3.46 12.38 2.80
N LYS A 53 2.40 12.80 2.08
CA LYS A 53 1.08 12.18 2.18
C LYS A 53 1.13 10.69 1.83
N ILE A 54 1.72 10.34 0.69
CA ILE A 54 1.82 8.94 0.25
C ILE A 54 2.73 8.14 1.19
N GLN A 55 3.78 8.76 1.74
CA GLN A 55 4.61 8.12 2.77
C GLN A 55 3.80 7.74 4.01
N ALA A 56 2.94 8.66 4.48
CA ALA A 56 2.06 8.41 5.61
C ALA A 56 1.02 7.31 5.29
N ASP A 57 0.46 7.29 4.09
CA ASP A 57 -0.51 6.27 3.68
C ASP A 57 0.13 4.87 3.56
N VAL A 58 1.36 4.78 3.04
CA VAL A 58 2.13 3.52 3.02
C VAL A 58 2.42 3.03 4.43
N LEU A 59 2.81 3.94 5.34
CA LEU A 59 3.03 3.59 6.74
C LEU A 59 1.73 3.05 7.37
N MET A 60 0.64 3.80 7.23
CA MET A 60 -0.68 3.42 7.75
C MET A 60 -1.13 2.05 7.24
N PHE A 61 -1.05 1.82 5.92
CA PHE A 61 -1.38 0.52 5.32
C PHE A 61 -0.54 -0.62 5.91
N SER A 62 0.77 -0.41 6.05
CA SER A 62 1.66 -1.42 6.63
C SER A 62 1.37 -1.69 8.11
N GLU A 63 1.02 -0.66 8.88
CA GLU A 63 0.68 -0.78 10.29
C GLU A 63 -0.64 -1.54 10.49
N GLN A 64 -1.66 -1.28 9.66
CA GLN A 64 -2.92 -2.03 9.72
C GLN A 64 -2.72 -3.52 9.46
N ILE A 65 -1.85 -3.88 8.51
CA ILE A 65 -1.51 -5.28 8.24
C ILE A 65 -0.82 -5.92 9.44
N HIS A 66 0.21 -5.27 9.99
CA HIS A 66 0.92 -5.79 11.16
C HIS A 66 0.04 -5.86 12.41
N PHE A 67 -0.87 -4.90 12.59
CA PHE A 67 -1.86 -4.92 13.66
C PHE A 67 -2.80 -6.11 13.49
N GLN A 68 -3.33 -6.36 12.29
CA GLN A 68 -4.13 -7.53 12.00
C GLN A 68 -3.37 -8.83 12.33
N TYR A 69 -2.09 -8.95 11.95
CA TYR A 69 -1.29 -10.13 12.28
C TYR A 69 -1.19 -10.40 13.78
N ALA A 70 -1.11 -9.35 14.59
CA ALA A 70 -0.95 -9.46 16.04
C ALA A 70 -2.27 -9.69 16.79
N TYR A 71 -3.37 -9.09 16.33
CA TYR A 71 -4.64 -9.03 17.07
C TYR A 71 -5.77 -9.83 16.45
N ASP A 72 -5.70 -10.12 15.15
CA ASP A 72 -6.71 -10.89 14.44
C ASP A 72 -6.07 -11.84 13.40
N PRO A 73 -5.33 -12.85 13.88
CA PRO A 73 -4.56 -13.72 13.03
C PRO A 73 -5.41 -14.69 12.19
N ASP A 74 -6.72 -14.77 12.42
CA ASP A 74 -7.62 -15.62 11.65
C ASP A 74 -8.29 -14.86 10.49
N HIS A 75 -8.36 -13.53 10.56
CA HIS A 75 -8.81 -12.73 9.43
C HIS A 75 -7.74 -12.66 8.34
N ASN A 76 -8.20 -12.85 7.12
CA ASN A 76 -7.37 -12.74 5.94
C ASN A 76 -7.17 -11.27 5.54
N VAL A 77 -8.21 -10.44 5.53
CA VAL A 77 -8.15 -8.97 5.35
C VAL A 77 -9.23 -8.31 6.20
N THR A 78 -8.86 -7.38 7.07
CA THR A 78 -9.83 -6.59 7.86
C THR A 78 -10.33 -5.37 7.08
N PRO A 79 -11.50 -4.80 7.45
CA PRO A 79 -12.00 -3.56 6.87
C PRO A 79 -11.01 -2.39 6.95
N GLU A 80 -10.19 -2.33 8.00
CA GLU A 80 -9.18 -1.30 8.21
C GLU A 80 -8.02 -1.44 7.21
N VAL A 81 -7.58 -2.66 6.93
CA VAL A 81 -6.59 -2.94 5.87
C VAL A 81 -7.15 -2.57 4.51
N GLY A 82 -8.41 -2.92 4.21
CA GLY A 82 -9.07 -2.56 2.96
C GLY A 82 -9.16 -1.04 2.76
N LYS A 83 -9.60 -0.30 3.78
CA LYS A 83 -9.67 1.17 3.74
C LYS A 83 -8.30 1.82 3.55
N ALA A 84 -7.28 1.33 4.24
CA ALA A 84 -5.92 1.87 4.09
C ALA A 84 -5.35 1.58 2.69
N ALA A 85 -5.66 0.43 2.11
CA ALA A 85 -5.29 0.11 0.73
C ALA A 85 -5.99 1.05 -0.27
N ASP A 86 -7.30 1.23 -0.13
CA ASP A 86 -8.12 2.11 -0.97
C ASP A 86 -7.59 3.55 -0.94
N GLN A 87 -7.33 4.09 0.25
CA GLN A 87 -6.77 5.43 0.43
C GLN A 87 -5.41 5.57 -0.27
N LEU A 88 -4.51 4.60 -0.07
CA LEU A 88 -3.19 4.62 -0.68
C LEU A 88 -3.26 4.55 -2.22
N MET A 89 -4.16 3.74 -2.78
CA MET A 89 -4.37 3.67 -4.23
C MET A 89 -4.90 4.99 -4.79
N GLU A 90 -5.85 5.62 -4.10
CA GLU A 90 -6.39 6.93 -4.47
C GLU A 90 -5.29 8.00 -4.49
N ASP A 91 -4.42 8.02 -3.47
CA ASP A 91 -3.33 8.99 -3.36
C ASP A 91 -2.18 8.75 -4.33
N LEU A 92 -2.04 7.52 -4.81
CA LEU A 92 -1.21 7.21 -5.97
C LEU A 92 -1.84 7.66 -7.30
N GLY A 93 -3.11 8.09 -7.30
CA GLY A 93 -3.86 8.56 -8.47
C GLY A 93 -4.67 7.48 -9.17
N PHE A 94 -4.94 6.34 -8.50
CA PHE A 94 -5.74 5.24 -9.04
C PHE A 94 -7.12 5.21 -8.37
N PHE A 95 -8.15 5.63 -9.11
CA PHE A 95 -9.52 5.61 -8.63
C PHE A 95 -10.14 4.22 -8.81
N LEU A 96 -10.54 3.58 -7.70
CA LEU A 96 -11.41 2.42 -7.72
C LEU A 96 -12.86 2.89 -7.75
N LYS A 97 -13.58 2.60 -8.85
CA LYS A 97 -15.04 2.85 -8.90
C LYS A 97 -15.75 1.89 -7.94
N GLY A 98 -16.09 2.37 -6.75
CA GLY A 98 -16.94 1.67 -5.77
C GLY A 98 -16.18 0.85 -4.72
N GLY A 99 -15.28 1.49 -3.97
CA GLY A 99 -14.37 0.84 -3.03
C GLY A 99 -15.02 -0.14 -2.05
N THR A 100 -14.58 -1.39 -2.11
CA THR A 100 -14.05 -2.19 -1.00
C THR A 100 -13.32 -3.38 -1.65
N ILE A 101 -11.99 -3.49 -1.52
CA ILE A 101 -11.26 -4.75 -1.82
C ILE A 101 -11.48 -5.75 -0.68
#